data_AF-A0A0L8IDN3-F1
#
_entry.id   AF-A0A0L8IDN3-F1
#
_cell.length_a   1.000
_cell.length_b   1.000
_cell.length_c   1.000
_cell.angle_alpha   90.00
_cell.angle_beta   90.00
_cell.angle_gamma   90.00
#
_symmetry.space_group_name_H-M   'P 1'
#
loop_
_entity.id
_entity.type
_entity.pdbx_description
1 polymer ?
#
loop_
_entity_poly.entity_id
_entity_poly.type
_entity_poly.pdbx_seq_one_letter_code
_entity_poly.pdbx_strand_id
1 'polypeptide(L)'
;IFSSFLCDHVEVVELPTNLRLLTEGHSDEREVANYLLDVGNRNTSVEQSLDEFKIKLPNEFCLKSGTLSDLCDFVYADLKNNFSNPVWLANRTTVTPTNEAAQFVNDFLLTRIPGELKIYRSSDTVDNETLYPIEFINKLTPSRFPPHNLRTEKK
;
A
#
# COMPACT_ATOMS: atom_id res chain seq x y z
N ILE A 1 -17.26 -18.34 3.53
CA ILE A 1 -17.64 -17.61 2.29
C ILE A 1 -19.13 -17.85 2.10
N PHE A 2 -19.94 -16.80 2.14
CA PHE A 2 -21.35 -16.91 1.77
C PHE A 2 -21.43 -16.89 0.24
N SER A 3 -21.84 -17.99 -0.39
CA SER A 3 -22.16 -17.99 -1.81
C SER A 3 -23.55 -17.38 -2.00
N SER A 4 -23.64 -16.38 -2.87
CA SER A 4 -24.93 -15.84 -3.31
C SER A 4 -25.65 -16.87 -4.19
N PHE A 5 -26.99 -16.87 -4.20
CA PHE A 5 -27.79 -17.65 -5.16
C PHE A 5 -27.48 -17.30 -6.63
N LEU A 6 -26.89 -16.12 -6.86
CA LEU A 6 -26.44 -15.70 -8.18
C LEU A 6 -25.20 -16.47 -8.65
N CYS A 7 -24.39 -17.02 -7.74
CA CYS A 7 -23.17 -17.75 -8.11
C CYS A 7 -23.47 -19.00 -8.95
N ASP A 8 -24.64 -19.62 -8.77
CA ASP A 8 -25.08 -20.80 -9.52
C ASP A 8 -25.36 -20.51 -11.01
N HIS A 9 -25.50 -19.22 -11.35
CA HIS A 9 -25.81 -18.75 -12.70
C HIS A 9 -24.59 -18.12 -13.39
N VAL A 10 -23.40 -18.19 -12.78
CA VAL A 10 -22.16 -17.63 -13.32
C VAL A 10 -21.37 -18.73 -14.02
N GLU A 11 -21.05 -18.49 -15.29
CA GLU A 11 -20.05 -19.30 -16.01
C GLU A 11 -18.65 -18.90 -15.54
N VAL A 12 -17.89 -19.87 -15.03
CA VAL A 12 -16.50 -19.68 -14.62
C VAL A 12 -15.60 -20.02 -15.78
N VAL A 13 -14.82 -19.04 -16.25
CA VAL A 13 -13.78 -19.23 -17.27
C VAL A 13 -12.42 -19.05 -16.62
N GLU A 14 -11.56 -20.06 -16.75
CA GLU A 14 -10.20 -20.03 -16.22
C GLU A 14 -9.23 -19.48 -17.26
N LEU A 15 -8.33 -18.61 -16.82
CA LEU A 15 -7.23 -18.10 -17.65
C LEU A 15 -5.96 -18.89 -17.31
N PRO A 16 -5.45 -19.75 -18.21
CA PRO A 16 -4.35 -20.66 -17.90
C PRO A 16 -2.97 -19.97 -17.94
N THR A 17 -2.87 -18.75 -18.46
CA THR A 17 -1.59 -18.09 -18.71
C THR A 17 -1.49 -16.77 -17.95
N ASN A 18 -0.45 -16.65 -17.11
CA ASN A 18 -0.10 -15.39 -16.48
C ASN A 18 0.67 -14.50 -17.46
N LEU A 19 -0.03 -13.52 -18.05
CA LEU A 19 0.54 -12.61 -19.04
C LEU A 19 1.67 -11.73 -18.50
N ARG A 20 1.77 -11.54 -17.16
CA ARG A 20 2.87 -10.77 -16.54
C ARG A 20 4.23 -11.48 -16.64
N LEU A 21 4.23 -12.79 -16.93
CA LEU A 21 5.42 -13.61 -17.11
C LEU A 21 5.89 -13.72 -18.57
N LEU A 22 5.14 -13.12 -19.51
CA LEU A 22 5.46 -13.18 -20.95
C LEU A 22 6.42 -12.08 -21.41
N THR A 23 6.64 -11.05 -20.60
CA THR A 23 7.69 -10.06 -20.83
C THR A 23 9.05 -10.68 -20.52
N GLU A 24 10.11 -10.28 -21.23
CA GLU A 24 11.50 -10.68 -20.93
C GLU A 24 11.95 -10.06 -19.59
N GLY A 25 11.41 -10.58 -18.49
CA GLY A 25 11.79 -10.23 -17.13
C GLY A 25 13.08 -10.94 -16.73
N HIS A 26 13.80 -10.33 -15.78
CA HIS A 26 14.95 -10.96 -15.14
C HIS A 26 14.53 -12.23 -14.37
N SER A 27 15.45 -13.15 -14.11
CA SER A 27 15.19 -14.42 -13.38
C SER A 27 14.38 -14.22 -12.10
N ASP A 28 14.68 -13.16 -11.38
CA ASP A 28 14.16 -12.88 -10.04
C ASP A 28 12.67 -12.48 -10.09
N GLU A 29 12.25 -11.75 -11.12
CA GLU A 29 10.83 -11.39 -11.33
C GLU A 29 9.96 -12.62 -11.58
N ARG A 30 10.53 -13.61 -12.29
CA ARG A 30 9.86 -14.87 -12.60
C ARG A 30 9.70 -15.73 -11.35
N GLU A 31 10.68 -15.75 -10.46
CA GLU A 31 10.61 -16.46 -9.18
C GLU A 31 9.52 -15.87 -8.27
N VAL A 32 9.47 -14.54 -8.12
CA VAL A 32 8.42 -13.85 -7.35
C VAL A 32 7.03 -14.15 -7.93
N ALA A 33 6.86 -14.05 -9.24
CA ALA A 33 5.58 -14.28 -9.88
C ALA A 33 5.11 -15.74 -9.80
N ASN A 34 6.02 -16.72 -9.90
CA ASN A 34 5.71 -18.12 -9.67
C ASN A 34 5.29 -18.38 -8.22
N TYR A 35 6.01 -17.81 -7.25
CA TYR A 35 5.62 -17.90 -5.84
C TYR A 35 4.21 -17.32 -5.59
N LEU A 36 3.90 -16.15 -6.14
CA LEU A 36 2.57 -15.55 -6.03
C LEU A 36 1.47 -16.41 -6.69
N LEU A 37 1.78 -17.09 -7.81
CA LEU A 37 0.86 -18.04 -8.44
C LEU A 37 0.61 -19.25 -7.52
N ASP A 38 1.65 -19.80 -6.90
CA ASP A 38 1.50 -20.91 -5.96
C ASP A 38 0.68 -20.52 -4.73
N VAL A 39 0.84 -19.29 -4.23
CA VAL A 39 -0.01 -18.73 -3.17
C VAL A 39 -1.47 -18.63 -3.64
N GLY A 40 -1.71 -18.08 -4.84
CA GLY A 40 -3.05 -17.92 -5.41
C GLY A 40 -3.76 -19.27 -5.68
N ASN A 41 -3.01 -20.26 -6.15
CA ASN A 41 -3.48 -21.62 -6.41
C ASN A 41 -3.57 -22.48 -5.15
N ARG A 42 -3.12 -21.96 -3.99
CA ARG A 42 -3.08 -22.67 -2.70
C ARG A 42 -2.14 -23.89 -2.72
N ASN A 43 -1.10 -23.85 -3.54
CA ASN A 43 -0.03 -24.84 -3.56
C ASN A 43 0.98 -24.62 -2.41
N THR A 44 0.99 -23.42 -1.82
CA THR A 44 1.85 -23.10 -0.67
C THR A 44 1.25 -23.61 0.65
N SER A 45 2.08 -24.24 1.48
CA SER A 45 1.69 -24.63 2.84
C SER A 45 1.22 -23.42 3.65
N VAL A 46 -0.02 -23.48 4.12
CA VAL A 46 -0.60 -22.48 5.02
C VAL A 46 -0.44 -22.96 6.46
N GLU A 47 0.28 -22.19 7.27
CA GLU A 47 0.32 -22.41 8.71
C GLU A 47 -0.99 -21.90 9.31
N GLN A 48 -1.80 -22.83 9.82
CA GLN A 48 -3.06 -22.51 10.48
C GLN A 48 -2.81 -22.38 11.99
N SER A 49 -3.03 -21.17 12.53
CA SER A 49 -3.23 -20.97 13.96
C SER A 49 -4.71 -20.75 14.26
N LEU A 50 -5.10 -20.73 15.53
CA LEU A 50 -6.48 -20.66 16.01
C LEU A 50 -7.35 -19.55 15.38
N ASP A 51 -6.75 -18.48 14.85
CA ASP A 51 -7.47 -17.36 14.20
C ASP A 51 -6.73 -16.72 13.01
N GLU A 52 -5.58 -17.25 12.59
CA GLU A 52 -4.79 -16.65 11.51
C GLU A 52 -4.32 -17.70 10.50
N PHE A 53 -4.50 -17.38 9.22
CA PHE A 53 -3.87 -18.10 8.11
C PHE A 53 -2.57 -17.39 7.77
N LYS A 54 -1.44 -18.08 7.92
CA LYS A 54 -0.11 -17.54 7.61
C LYS A 54 0.48 -18.26 6.44
N ILE A 55 1.01 -17.50 5.49
CA ILE A 55 1.89 -18.00 4.45
C ILE A 55 3.32 -17.59 4.81
N LYS A 56 4.26 -18.52 4.61
CA LYS A 56 5.67 -18.22 4.79
C LYS A 56 6.19 -17.51 3.55
N LEU A 57 6.63 -16.27 3.71
CA LEU A 57 7.36 -15.55 2.67
C LEU A 57 8.79 -16.10 2.55
N PRO A 58 9.30 -16.31 1.32
CA PRO A 58 10.71 -16.60 1.09
C PRO A 58 11.61 -15.56 1.75
N ASN A 59 12.69 -16.03 2.39
CA ASN A 59 13.60 -15.15 3.13
C ASN A 59 14.29 -14.11 2.22
N GLU A 60 14.40 -14.38 0.93
CA GLU A 60 14.95 -13.44 -0.05
C GLU A 60 14.05 -12.23 -0.32
N PHE A 61 12.74 -12.34 -0.04
CA PHE A 61 11.79 -11.23 -0.17
C PHE A 61 11.68 -10.41 1.12
N CYS A 62 12.27 -10.90 2.20
CA CYS A 62 12.19 -10.30 3.53
C CYS A 62 13.46 -9.52 3.85
N LEU A 63 13.29 -8.30 4.37
CA LEU A 63 14.36 -7.64 5.11
C LEU A 63 14.65 -8.47 6.38
N LYS A 64 15.88 -8.98 6.52
CA LYS A 64 16.28 -9.87 7.62
C LYS A 64 16.03 -9.27 9.01
N SER A 65 16.22 -7.96 9.10
CA SER A 65 15.82 -7.09 10.21
C SER A 65 15.98 -5.66 9.73
N GLY A 66 15.17 -4.75 10.25
CA GLY A 66 15.25 -3.35 9.87
C GLY A 66 14.22 -2.49 10.57
N THR A 67 14.55 -1.22 10.70
CA THR A 67 13.64 -0.15 11.10
C THR A 67 12.84 0.33 9.88
N LEU A 68 11.85 1.20 10.11
CA LEU A 68 11.18 1.89 9.00
C LEU A 68 12.17 2.70 8.15
N SER A 69 13.25 3.22 8.75
CA SER A 69 14.33 3.88 8.01
C SER A 69 14.92 2.95 6.96
N ASP A 70 15.29 1.74 7.37
CA ASP A 70 15.97 0.78 6.51
C ASP A 70 15.07 0.35 5.35
N LEU A 71 13.76 0.16 5.61
CA LEU A 71 12.77 -0.09 4.56
C LEU A 71 12.67 1.08 3.57
N CYS A 72 12.60 2.32 4.08
CA CYS A 72 12.50 3.50 3.24
C CYS A 72 13.77 3.71 2.40
N ASP A 73 14.95 3.49 2.97
CA ASP A 73 16.23 3.60 2.27
C ASP A 73 16.41 2.48 1.23
N PHE A 74 15.86 1.29 1.50
CA PHE A 74 15.81 0.19 0.54
C PHE A 74 14.92 0.51 -0.67
N VAL A 75 13.69 0.98 -0.45
CA VAL A 75 12.73 1.27 -1.53
C VAL A 75 13.07 2.56 -2.27
N TYR A 76 13.40 3.62 -1.54
CA TYR A 76 13.61 4.98 -2.04
C TYR A 76 15.09 5.40 -1.95
N ALA A 77 15.98 4.51 -2.42
CA ALA A 77 17.41 4.78 -2.47
C ALA A 77 17.71 6.12 -3.16
N ASP A 78 18.38 7.04 -2.46
CA ASP A 78 18.67 8.39 -2.94
C ASP A 78 17.44 9.28 -3.21
N LEU A 79 16.42 9.17 -2.34
CA LEU A 79 15.23 10.03 -2.35
C LEU A 79 15.57 11.52 -2.42
N LYS A 80 16.64 11.96 -1.72
CA LYS A 80 17.05 13.38 -1.65
C LYS A 80 17.38 13.98 -3.01
N ASN A 81 17.89 13.18 -3.95
CA ASN A 81 18.20 13.65 -5.30
C ASN A 81 17.08 13.36 -6.31
N ASN A 82 16.19 12.41 -6.01
CA ASN A 82 15.19 11.92 -6.97
C ASN A 82 13.73 12.30 -6.65
N PHE A 83 13.46 12.99 -5.53
CA PHE A 83 12.10 13.37 -5.12
C PHE A 83 11.32 14.20 -6.15
N SER A 84 12.02 14.89 -7.07
CA SER A 84 11.41 15.68 -8.14
C SER A 84 11.28 14.90 -9.47
N ASN A 85 11.79 13.66 -9.54
CA ASN A 85 11.76 12.83 -10.73
C ASN A 85 10.51 11.92 -10.72
N PRO A 86 9.46 12.23 -11.52
CA PRO A 86 8.22 11.47 -11.51
C PRO A 86 8.38 10.04 -12.03
N VAL A 87 9.30 9.81 -12.98
CA VAL A 87 9.54 8.47 -13.55
C VAL A 87 10.20 7.57 -12.50
N TRP A 88 11.15 8.14 -11.73
CA TRP A 88 11.81 7.40 -10.66
C TRP A 88 10.85 7.01 -9.53
N LEU A 89 9.96 7.93 -9.15
CA LEU A 89 8.92 7.70 -8.14
C LEU A 89 7.86 6.69 -8.62
N ALA A 90 7.44 6.76 -9.88
CA ALA A 90 6.41 5.87 -10.44
C ALA A 90 6.80 4.38 -10.41
N ASN A 91 8.10 4.08 -10.41
CA ASN A 91 8.63 2.73 -10.34
C ASN A 91 8.78 2.21 -8.89
N ARG A 92 8.30 2.95 -7.89
CA ARG A 92 8.43 2.64 -6.46
C ARG A 92 7.08 2.73 -5.78
N THR A 93 6.80 1.77 -4.90
CA THR A 93 5.56 1.78 -4.11
C THR A 93 5.79 1.11 -2.76
N THR A 94 5.11 1.64 -1.74
CA THR A 94 4.98 0.98 -0.44
C THR A 94 3.52 0.61 -0.24
N VAL A 95 3.25 -0.67 -0.07
CA VAL A 95 1.90 -1.19 0.19
C VAL A 95 1.81 -1.60 1.65
N THR A 96 0.80 -1.10 2.36
CA THR A 96 0.55 -1.42 3.78
C THR A 96 -0.85 -2.03 3.95
N PRO A 97 -1.09 -2.81 5.03
CA PRO A 97 -2.41 -3.38 5.28
C PRO A 97 -3.50 -2.34 5.61
N THR A 98 -3.11 -1.18 6.16
CA THR A 98 -4.04 -0.12 6.58
C THR A 98 -3.61 1.24 6.05
N ASN A 99 -4.58 2.15 5.88
CA ASN A 99 -4.34 3.54 5.50
C ASN A 99 -3.56 4.31 6.57
N GLU A 100 -3.74 3.98 7.85
CA GLU A 100 -2.99 4.60 8.94
C GLU A 100 -1.49 4.25 8.85
N ALA A 101 -1.17 2.98 8.57
CA ALA A 101 0.21 2.58 8.32
C ALA A 101 0.78 3.25 7.06
N ALA A 102 -0.02 3.38 5.99
CA ALA A 102 0.39 4.10 4.79
C ALA A 102 0.69 5.57 5.10
N GLN A 103 -0.18 6.23 5.85
CA GLN A 103 0.00 7.62 6.27
C GLN A 103 1.28 7.79 7.11
N PHE A 104 1.54 6.86 8.03
CA PHE A 104 2.76 6.88 8.84
C PHE A 104 4.03 6.79 7.98
N VAL A 105 4.05 5.89 6.99
CA VAL A 105 5.18 5.79 6.05
C VAL A 105 5.31 7.05 5.20
N ASN A 106 4.20 7.59 4.69
CA ASN A 106 4.19 8.80 3.88
C ASN A 106 4.72 10.01 4.67
N ASP A 107 4.23 10.22 5.90
CA ASP A 107 4.68 11.28 6.78
C ASP A 107 6.19 11.16 7.08
N PHE A 108 6.68 9.94 7.30
CA PHE A 108 8.10 9.68 7.51
C PHE A 108 8.95 10.02 6.28
N LEU A 109 8.51 9.63 5.07
CA LEU A 109 9.19 9.98 3.82
C LEU A 109 9.21 11.49 3.57
N LEU A 110 8.11 12.20 3.87
CA LEU A 110 8.04 13.66 3.75
C LEU A 110 9.14 14.34 4.58
N THR A 111 9.43 13.86 5.79
CA THR A 111 10.53 14.41 6.62
C THR A 111 11.94 14.24 6.02
N ARG A 112 12.11 13.37 5.02
CA ARG A 112 13.40 13.10 4.37
C ARG A 112 13.62 13.91 3.10
N ILE A 113 12.55 14.46 2.54
CA ILE A 113 12.61 15.28 1.34
C ILE A 113 13.13 16.67 1.73
N PRO A 114 14.13 17.22 1.02
CA PRO A 114 14.58 18.59 1.27
C PRO A 114 13.50 19.57 0.80
N GLY A 115 12.98 20.39 1.71
CA GLY A 115 11.91 21.31 1.35
C GLY A 115 11.22 21.95 2.55
N GLU A 116 10.26 22.82 2.25
CA GLU A 116 9.33 23.35 3.23
C GLU A 116 8.04 22.53 3.19
N LEU A 117 7.77 21.84 4.29
CA LEU A 117 6.51 21.13 4.50
C LEU A 117 5.36 22.12 4.51
N LYS A 118 4.43 21.96 3.56
CA LYS A 118 3.15 22.66 3.54
C LYS A 118 2.06 21.81 4.17
N ILE A 119 1.28 22.46 5.01
CA ILE A 119 0.09 21.88 5.63
C ILE A 119 -1.12 22.63 5.07
N TYR A 120 -1.94 21.92 4.30
CA TYR A 120 -3.24 22.38 3.83
C TYR A 120 -4.30 21.90 4.80
N ARG A 121 -5.12 22.83 5.30
CA ARG A 121 -6.27 22.52 6.16
C ARG A 121 -7.54 22.61 5.33
N SER A 122 -8.45 21.66 5.46
CA SER A 122 -9.77 21.79 4.85
C SER A 122 -10.51 23.00 5.42
N SER A 123 -11.36 23.62 4.61
CA SER A 123 -12.25 24.68 5.06
C SER A 123 -13.42 24.04 5.80
N ASP A 124 -13.51 24.26 7.12
CA ASP A 124 -14.50 23.62 7.97
C ASP A 124 -15.62 24.62 8.29
N THR A 125 -16.47 24.91 7.31
CA THR A 125 -17.74 25.58 7.55
C THR A 125 -18.85 24.55 7.56
N VAL A 126 -19.56 24.43 8.68
CA VAL A 126 -20.72 23.54 8.83
C VAL A 126 -21.94 24.35 9.21
N ASP A 127 -23.08 24.06 8.59
CA ASP A 127 -24.33 24.81 8.80
C ASP A 127 -24.87 24.70 10.24
N ASN A 128 -24.41 23.73 11.03
CA ASN A 128 -24.94 23.46 12.36
C ASN A 128 -23.87 22.95 13.36
N GLU A 129 -23.03 23.87 13.82
CA GLU A 129 -21.90 23.61 14.74
C GLU A 129 -22.30 22.98 16.08
N THR A 130 -23.56 23.11 16.51
CA THR A 130 -24.06 22.50 17.76
C THR A 130 -24.26 21.00 17.66
N LEU A 131 -24.61 20.48 16.47
CA LEU A 131 -24.77 19.04 16.23
C LEU A 131 -23.46 18.38 15.78
N TYR A 132 -22.58 19.16 15.16
CA TYR A 132 -21.32 18.69 14.61
C TYR A 132 -20.18 19.62 15.03
N PRO A 133 -19.62 19.42 16.23
CA PRO A 133 -18.46 20.17 16.68
C PRO A 133 -17.31 20.04 15.69
N ILE A 134 -16.62 21.15 15.44
CA ILE A 134 -15.52 21.20 14.46
C ILE A 134 -14.39 20.23 14.83
N GLU A 135 -14.18 19.97 16.12
CA GLU A 135 -13.17 19.01 16.60
C GLU A 135 -13.51 17.57 16.24
N PHE A 136 -14.80 17.25 16.09
CA PHE A 136 -15.27 15.94 15.63
C PHE A 136 -15.09 15.82 14.12
N ILE A 137 -15.54 16.84 13.36
CA ILE A 137 -15.41 16.86 11.89
C ILE A 137 -13.95 16.78 11.45
N ASN A 138 -13.05 17.50 12.14
CA ASN A 138 -11.63 17.55 11.79
C ASN A 138 -10.87 16.25 12.07
N LYS A 139 -11.50 15.29 12.76
CA LYS A 139 -10.98 13.94 12.98
C LYS A 139 -11.48 12.93 11.95
N LEU A 140 -12.46 13.27 11.13
CA LEU A 140 -13.00 12.35 10.14
C LEU A 140 -11.99 12.10 9.02
N THR A 141 -11.78 10.82 8.72
CA THR A 141 -10.94 10.33 7.61
C THR A 141 -11.75 9.41 6.70
N PRO A 142 -12.80 9.94 6.04
CA PRO A 142 -13.67 9.11 5.22
C PRO A 142 -12.88 8.52 4.03
N SER A 143 -13.20 7.27 3.68
CA SER A 143 -12.58 6.60 2.55
C SER A 143 -12.72 7.42 1.27
N ARG A 144 -11.63 7.53 0.51
CA ARG A 144 -11.52 8.30 -0.76
C ARG A 144 -11.46 9.82 -0.63
N PHE A 145 -11.41 10.39 0.58
CA PHE A 145 -11.23 11.82 0.78
C PHE A 145 -9.91 12.11 1.51
N PRO A 146 -9.25 13.25 1.23
CA PRO A 146 -8.08 13.66 1.99
C PRO A 146 -8.46 13.97 3.44
N PRO A 147 -7.54 13.75 4.40
CA PRO A 147 -7.75 14.15 5.78
C PRO A 147 -7.83 15.68 5.90
N HIS A 148 -8.43 16.17 6.98
CA HIS A 148 -8.50 17.61 7.28
C HIS A 148 -7.12 18.29 7.20
N ASN A 149 -6.07 17.64 7.71
CA ASN A 149 -4.69 18.11 7.58
C ASN A 149 -3.97 17.33 6.47
N LEU A 150 -3.84 17.93 5.29
CA LEU A 150 -3.07 17.38 4.19
C LEU A 150 -1.64 17.94 4.21
N ARG A 151 -0.66 17.05 4.33
CA ARG A 151 0.77 17.37 4.39
C ARG A 151 1.41 17.11 3.03
N THR A 152 2.11 18.10 2.48
CA THR A 152 2.75 18.02 1.15
C THR A 152 4.04 18.83 1.13
N GLU A 153 5.00 18.47 0.28
CA GLU A 153 6.19 19.30 0.03
C GLU A 153 5.96 20.31 -1.12
N LYS A 154 6.59 21.49 -1.02
CA LYS A 154 6.57 22.49 -2.08
C LYS A 154 7.57 22.11 -3.19
N LYS A 155 7.08 22.09 -4.43
CA LYS A 155 7.91 21.96 -5.64
C LYS A 155 8.75 23.21 -5.89
#